data_AF-M1EPD0-F1
#
_entry.id   AF-M1EPD0-F1
#
_cell.length_a   1.000
_cell.length_b   1.000
_cell.length_c   1.000
_cell.angle_alpha   90.00
_cell.angle_beta   90.00
_cell.angle_gamma   90.00
#
_symmetry.space_group_name_H-M   'P 1'
#
loop_
_entity.id
_entity.type
_entity.pdbx_description
1 polymer ?
#
loop_
_entity_poly.entity_id
_entity_poly.type
_entity_poly.pdbx_seq_one_letter_code
_entity_poly.pdbx_strand_id
1 'polypeptide(L)'
;STQITFETASPAEDPANEVQLWLYGQPYRVYTHSFLCYGRDQVLLRLLASALQTHGFHPCWPRGYSTQVLPQDVYESPCVASQQPQAFNSSARVSLSGTSDPALCRSLVVRLFNFSSCRFSRCSFNGIFQPPVAGKFIAFSAFFYTMDFLRTVMGLSVATVQQLEVAVVTVCNQTWSELQARAPGQRAHLPHYC
;
A
#
# COMPACT_ATOMS: atom_id res chain seq x y z
N SER A 1 0.15 8.79 5.16
CA SER A 1 -1.22 8.33 4.85
C SER A 1 -1.37 8.21 3.34
N THR A 2 -2.55 7.86 2.84
CA THR A 2 -2.96 8.06 1.44
C THR A 2 -4.28 8.82 1.41
N GLN A 3 -4.51 9.60 0.36
CA GLN A 3 -5.66 10.48 0.23
C GLN A 3 -6.40 10.24 -1.07
N ILE A 4 -7.70 10.47 -1.03
CA ILE A 4 -8.56 10.57 -2.20
C ILE A 4 -9.44 11.80 -2.04
N THR A 5 -9.47 12.63 -3.08
CA THR A 5 -10.23 13.89 -3.09
C THR A 5 -10.79 14.10 -4.48
N PHE A 6 -12.10 14.36 -4.59
CA PHE A 6 -12.76 14.62 -5.86
C PHE A 6 -14.08 15.36 -5.65
N GLU A 7 -14.52 16.08 -6.69
CA GLU A 7 -15.81 16.76 -6.70
C GLU A 7 -16.97 15.75 -6.74
N THR A 8 -18.01 15.99 -5.95
CA THR A 8 -19.22 15.16 -5.89
C THR A 8 -20.47 16.02 -6.03
N ALA A 9 -21.43 15.56 -6.83
CA ALA A 9 -22.71 16.24 -7.00
C ALA A 9 -23.59 16.13 -5.74
N SER A 10 -23.59 14.94 -5.11
CA SER A 10 -24.44 14.66 -3.96
C SER A 10 -23.75 15.04 -2.65
N PRO A 11 -24.51 15.51 -1.63
CA PRO A 11 -24.00 15.68 -0.26
C PRO A 11 -23.37 14.39 0.28
N ALA A 12 -22.37 14.53 1.16
CA ALA A 12 -21.79 13.36 1.79
C ALA A 12 -22.74 12.80 2.86
N GLU A 13 -22.77 11.47 3.02
CA GLU A 13 -23.48 10.85 4.14
C GLU A 13 -22.71 11.02 5.46
N ASP A 14 -21.39 11.21 5.38
CA ASP A 14 -20.55 11.58 6.51
C ASP A 14 -20.08 13.04 6.36
N PRO A 15 -20.56 13.97 7.20
CA PRO A 15 -20.12 15.36 7.18
C PRO A 15 -18.61 15.52 7.37
N ALA A 16 -17.92 14.57 8.03
CA ALA A 16 -16.48 14.61 8.20
C ALA A 16 -15.70 14.39 6.89
N ASN A 17 -16.37 13.96 5.82
CA ASN A 17 -15.77 13.77 4.51
C ASN A 17 -16.26 14.79 3.47
N GLU A 18 -17.11 15.74 3.86
CA GLU A 18 -17.56 16.83 2.98
C GLU A 18 -16.73 18.08 3.18
N VAL A 19 -16.31 18.68 2.06
CA VAL A 19 -15.67 19.99 2.03
C VAL A 19 -16.42 20.86 1.02
N GLN A 20 -16.82 22.05 1.48
CA GLN A 20 -17.42 23.08 0.64
C GLN A 20 -16.38 24.17 0.39
N LEU A 21 -16.07 24.45 -0.86
CA LEU A 21 -15.09 25.46 -1.27
C LEU A 21 -15.74 26.53 -2.13
N TRP A 22 -15.22 27.75 -2.07
CA TRP A 22 -15.59 28.83 -2.97
C TRP A 22 -14.34 29.36 -3.65
N LEU A 23 -14.14 28.99 -4.91
CA LEU A 23 -12.92 29.30 -5.65
C LEU A 23 -13.30 30.02 -6.94
N TYR A 24 -12.69 31.18 -7.18
CA TYR A 24 -12.91 31.98 -8.39
C TYR A 24 -14.39 32.30 -8.67
N GLY A 25 -15.19 32.52 -7.61
CA GLY A 25 -16.62 32.82 -7.73
C GLY A 25 -17.52 31.60 -7.94
N GLN A 26 -16.97 30.38 -7.87
CA GLN A 26 -17.72 29.13 -8.08
C GLN A 26 -17.74 28.27 -6.81
N PRO A 27 -18.89 27.71 -6.41
CA PRO A 27 -18.98 26.75 -5.33
C PRO A 27 -18.52 25.36 -5.81
N TYR A 28 -17.74 24.67 -4.98
CA TYR A 28 -17.34 23.28 -5.19
C TYR A 28 -17.71 22.44 -3.97
N ARG A 29 -18.40 21.33 -4.22
CA ARG A 29 -18.63 20.28 -3.22
C ARG A 29 -17.63 19.16 -3.45
N VAL A 30 -16.79 18.91 -2.46
CA VAL A 30 -15.66 18.00 -2.57
C VAL A 30 -15.78 16.91 -1.51
N TYR A 31 -15.63 15.66 -1.93
CA TYR A 31 -15.36 14.56 -1.02
C TYR A 31 -13.85 14.51 -0.75
N THR A 32 -13.46 14.32 0.51
CA THR A 32 -12.06 14.07 0.85
C THR A 32 -11.93 13.09 2.01
N HIS A 33 -10.92 12.22 1.93
CA HIS A 33 -10.54 11.36 3.04
C HIS A 33 -9.04 11.09 3.05
N SER A 34 -8.46 10.97 4.25
CA SER A 34 -7.06 10.59 4.46
C SER A 34 -6.99 9.33 5.32
N PHE A 35 -6.58 8.23 4.70
CA PHE A 35 -6.38 6.95 5.39
C PHE A 35 -5.03 6.96 6.10
N LEU A 36 -5.04 7.31 7.39
CA LEU A 36 -3.86 7.17 8.25
C LEU A 36 -3.43 5.69 8.30
N CYS A 37 -2.11 5.44 8.36
CA CYS A 37 -1.52 4.10 8.27
C CYS A 37 -1.64 3.36 6.91
N TYR A 38 -2.13 4.03 5.86
CA TYR A 38 -2.14 3.52 4.47
C TYR A 38 -1.21 4.29 3.52
N GLY A 39 -0.25 5.05 4.08
CA GLY A 39 0.88 5.54 3.28
C GLY A 39 1.87 4.40 3.01
N ARG A 40 2.63 4.49 1.91
CA ARG A 40 3.58 3.45 1.46
C ARG A 40 4.37 2.82 2.61
N ASP A 41 5.09 3.62 3.38
CA ASP A 41 6.03 3.09 4.37
C ASP A 41 5.31 2.42 5.55
N GLN A 42 4.13 2.93 5.93
CA GLN A 42 3.30 2.31 6.97
C GLN A 42 2.64 1.02 6.47
N VAL A 43 2.30 0.92 5.19
CA VAL A 43 1.85 -0.34 4.58
C VAL A 43 2.99 -1.36 4.57
N LEU A 44 4.21 -0.96 4.20
CA LEU A 44 5.39 -1.85 4.23
C LEU A 44 5.67 -2.36 5.65
N LEU A 45 5.59 -1.50 6.67
CA LEU A 45 5.75 -1.91 8.07
C LEU A 45 4.66 -2.89 8.53
N ARG A 46 3.39 -2.64 8.16
CA ARG A 46 2.27 -3.55 8.49
C ARG A 46 2.40 -4.90 7.79
N LEU A 47 2.87 -4.93 6.54
CA LEU A 47 3.17 -6.18 5.82
C LEU A 47 4.33 -6.93 6.47
N LEU A 48 5.38 -6.22 6.88
CA LEU A 48 6.53 -6.81 7.57
C LEU A 48 6.14 -7.46 8.89
N ALA A 49 5.36 -6.77 9.73
CA ALA A 49 4.84 -7.35 10.98
C ALA A 49 3.96 -8.58 10.72
N SER A 50 3.07 -8.51 9.73
CA SER A 50 2.22 -9.65 9.39
C SER A 50 3.05 -10.85 8.91
N ALA A 51 4.08 -10.62 8.08
CA ALA A 51 5.00 -11.66 7.61
C ALA A 51 5.80 -12.30 8.76
N LEU A 52 6.30 -11.49 9.70
CA LEU A 52 7.01 -11.96 10.89
C LEU A 52 6.12 -12.86 11.77
N GLN A 53 4.83 -12.56 11.87
CA GLN A 53 3.89 -13.32 12.71
C GLN A 53 3.39 -14.61 12.06
N THR A 54 3.27 -14.62 10.73
CA THR A 54 2.52 -15.69 10.03
C THR A 54 3.38 -16.66 9.25
N HIS A 55 4.56 -16.24 8.78
CA HIS A 55 5.33 -17.02 7.79
C HIS A 55 6.80 -17.21 8.16
N GLY A 56 7.43 -16.29 8.89
CA GLY A 56 8.89 -16.31 9.12
C GLY A 56 9.71 -15.99 7.87
N PHE A 57 9.04 -15.57 6.79
CA PHE A 57 9.60 -15.07 5.53
C PHE A 57 8.64 -14.02 4.94
N HIS A 58 9.10 -13.19 4.00
CA HIS A 58 8.31 -12.11 3.41
C HIS A 58 7.95 -12.42 1.94
N PRO A 59 6.69 -12.82 1.62
CA PRO A 59 6.36 -13.28 0.27
C PRO A 59 6.39 -12.18 -0.79
N CYS A 60 6.19 -10.91 -0.41
CA CYS A 60 6.34 -9.77 -1.32
C CYS A 60 7.80 -9.37 -1.58
N TRP A 61 8.76 -9.90 -0.82
CA TRP A 61 10.17 -9.61 -1.09
C TRP A 61 10.71 -10.60 -2.12
N PRO A 62 11.63 -10.14 -2.99
CA PRO A 62 12.20 -11.00 -4.02
C PRO A 62 13.06 -12.09 -3.39
N ARG A 63 13.00 -13.30 -3.95
CA ARG A 63 13.80 -14.45 -3.55
C ARG A 63 15.29 -14.12 -3.69
N GLY A 64 16.05 -14.42 -2.64
CA GLY A 64 17.47 -14.08 -2.55
C GLY A 64 17.74 -12.73 -1.88
N TYR A 65 16.72 -11.91 -1.61
CA TYR A 65 16.84 -10.78 -0.72
C TYR A 65 16.62 -11.23 0.73
N SER A 66 17.49 -10.80 1.63
CA SER A 66 17.34 -10.99 3.07
C SER A 66 17.89 -9.78 3.82
N THR A 67 17.32 -9.52 4.99
CA THR A 67 17.81 -8.46 5.88
C THR A 67 17.57 -8.82 7.34
N GLN A 68 18.28 -8.12 8.21
CA GLN A 68 18.14 -8.23 9.66
C GLN A 68 17.14 -7.18 10.14
N VAL A 69 15.98 -7.62 10.59
CA VAL A 69 14.89 -6.77 11.08
C VAL A 69 15.00 -6.66 12.59
N LEU A 70 14.96 -5.44 13.11
CA LEU A 70 14.83 -5.21 14.54
C LEU A 70 13.33 -5.10 14.86
N PRO A 71 12.75 -6.00 15.68
CA PRO A 71 11.32 -5.96 15.99
C PRO A 71 10.87 -4.63 16.61
N GLN A 72 11.72 -3.98 17.40
CA GLN A 72 11.44 -2.66 17.96
C GLN A 72 11.10 -1.62 16.87
N ASP A 73 11.90 -1.53 15.82
CA ASP A 73 11.69 -0.59 14.70
C ASP A 73 10.36 -0.84 13.97
N VAL A 74 9.84 -2.07 14.03
CA VAL A 74 8.57 -2.45 13.40
C VAL A 74 7.38 -2.08 14.29
N TYR A 75 7.44 -2.45 15.57
CA TYR A 75 6.30 -2.32 16.49
C TYR A 75 6.21 -0.97 17.20
N GLU A 76 7.21 -0.09 17.08
CA GLU A 76 7.16 1.28 17.60
C GLU A 76 6.11 2.15 16.87
N SER A 77 5.79 1.83 15.61
CA SER A 77 4.76 2.57 14.87
C SER A 77 3.36 2.35 15.47
N PRO A 78 2.57 3.42 15.70
CA PRO A 78 1.17 3.31 16.09
C PRO A 78 0.32 2.49 15.11
N CYS A 79 0.76 2.36 13.86
CA CYS A 79 0.08 1.61 12.82
C CYS A 79 0.24 0.08 12.95
N VAL A 80 1.15 -0.38 13.81
CA VAL A 80 1.54 -1.78 13.98
C VAL A 80 1.56 -2.21 15.44
N ALA A 81 1.53 -1.26 16.39
CA ALA A 81 1.60 -1.51 17.83
C ALA A 81 0.57 -2.55 18.33
N SER A 82 -0.65 -2.58 17.77
CA SER A 82 -1.67 -3.58 18.12
C SER A 82 -1.34 -5.01 17.69
N GLN A 83 -0.37 -5.18 16.80
CA GLN A 83 0.12 -6.47 16.34
C GLN A 83 1.29 -6.98 17.18
N GLN A 84 1.82 -6.19 18.12
CA GLN A 84 2.97 -6.56 18.92
C GLN A 84 2.72 -7.86 19.72
N PRO A 85 3.59 -8.89 19.59
CA PRO A 85 3.48 -10.10 20.39
C PRO A 85 3.66 -9.82 21.89
N GLN A 86 2.93 -10.54 22.76
CA GLN A 86 3.04 -10.35 24.22
C GLN A 86 4.45 -10.62 24.77
N ALA A 87 5.20 -11.52 24.14
CA ALA A 87 6.59 -11.79 24.47
C ALA A 87 7.42 -11.78 23.17
N PHE A 88 8.27 -10.77 23.01
CA PHE A 88 9.31 -10.76 21.97
C PHE A 88 10.55 -10.06 22.52
N ASN A 89 11.73 -10.50 22.08
CA ASN A 89 12.96 -9.81 22.41
C ASN A 89 13.09 -8.59 21.49
N SER A 90 12.83 -7.40 22.04
CA SER A 90 12.87 -6.14 21.29
C SER A 90 14.24 -5.82 20.70
N SER A 91 15.32 -6.33 21.32
CA SER A 91 16.71 -6.06 20.94
C SER A 91 17.32 -7.12 20.03
N ALA A 92 16.68 -8.27 19.85
CA ALA A 92 17.19 -9.33 18.99
C ALA A 92 16.82 -9.08 17.53
N ARG A 93 17.83 -9.06 16.66
CA ARG A 93 17.62 -9.00 15.21
C ARG A 93 17.11 -10.34 14.70
N VAL A 94 16.08 -10.29 13.86
CA VAL A 94 15.50 -11.45 13.19
C VAL A 94 15.86 -11.40 11.71
N SER A 95 16.47 -12.46 11.21
CA SER A 95 16.73 -12.61 9.78
C SER A 95 15.42 -12.93 9.06
N LEU A 96 15.05 -12.11 8.08
CA LEU A 96 13.87 -12.34 7.24
C LEU A 96 14.27 -12.33 5.77
N SER A 97 13.74 -13.29 5.01
CA SER A 97 14.08 -13.50 3.60
C SER A 97 12.85 -13.44 2.71
N GLY A 98 13.03 -13.00 1.46
CA GLY A 98 12.00 -12.99 0.43
C GLY A 98 11.80 -14.33 -0.26
N THR A 99 10.60 -14.57 -0.80
CA THR A 99 10.27 -15.83 -1.50
C THR A 99 9.77 -15.65 -2.94
N SER A 100 9.46 -14.42 -3.37
CA SER A 100 8.81 -14.12 -4.66
C SER A 100 7.50 -14.87 -4.85
N ASP A 101 6.56 -14.74 -3.90
CA ASP A 101 5.25 -15.39 -3.97
C ASP A 101 4.13 -14.34 -4.15
N PRO A 102 3.68 -14.06 -5.39
CA PRO A 102 2.66 -13.06 -5.64
C PRO A 102 1.29 -13.42 -5.04
N ALA A 103 0.95 -14.70 -4.93
CA ALA A 103 -0.34 -15.12 -4.40
C ALA A 103 -0.40 -14.93 -2.87
N LEU A 104 0.66 -15.32 -2.16
CA LEU A 104 0.79 -15.05 -0.72
C LEU A 104 1.00 -13.57 -0.43
N CYS A 105 1.71 -12.83 -1.29
CA CYS A 105 1.83 -11.38 -1.15
C CYS A 105 0.45 -10.71 -1.26
N ARG A 106 -0.34 -11.04 -2.29
CA ARG A 106 -1.71 -10.55 -2.44
C ARG A 106 -2.57 -10.87 -1.21
N SER A 107 -2.47 -12.07 -0.65
CA SER A 107 -3.24 -12.45 0.53
C SER A 107 -2.83 -11.67 1.80
N LEU A 108 -1.55 -11.33 1.96
CA LEU A 108 -1.09 -10.39 3.00
C LEU A 108 -1.65 -8.99 2.80
N VAL A 109 -1.58 -8.46 1.58
CA VAL A 109 -2.04 -7.09 1.26
C VAL A 109 -3.55 -6.95 1.48
N VAL A 110 -4.35 -7.92 1.04
CA VAL A 110 -5.82 -7.89 1.20
C VAL A 110 -6.23 -7.84 2.66
N ARG A 111 -5.50 -8.52 3.56
CA ARG A 111 -5.76 -8.49 5.02
C ARG A 111 -5.62 -7.10 5.64
N LEU A 112 -4.97 -6.16 4.97
CA LEU A 112 -4.88 -4.78 5.46
C LEU A 112 -6.21 -4.04 5.37
N PHE A 113 -7.15 -4.48 4.52
CA PHE A 113 -8.41 -3.81 4.25
C PHE A 113 -9.58 -4.55 4.89
N ASN A 114 -10.34 -3.87 5.74
CA ASN A 114 -11.55 -4.43 6.32
C ASN A 114 -12.79 -4.04 5.49
N PHE A 115 -13.48 -5.03 4.94
CA PHE A 115 -14.73 -4.84 4.18
C PHE A 115 -15.96 -5.41 4.88
N SER A 116 -15.85 -5.83 6.14
CA SER A 116 -16.91 -6.59 6.83
C SER A 116 -18.14 -5.77 7.22
N SER A 117 -18.00 -4.45 7.36
CA SER A 117 -19.09 -3.57 7.78
C SER A 117 -19.06 -2.22 7.07
N CYS A 118 -20.25 -1.69 6.79
CA CYS A 118 -20.47 -0.34 6.29
C CYS A 118 -21.81 0.19 6.83
N ARG A 119 -21.76 1.31 7.55
CA ARG A 119 -22.96 1.96 8.11
C ARG A 119 -23.62 2.98 7.16
N PHE A 120 -22.99 3.17 6.00
CA PHE A 120 -23.40 4.11 4.95
C PHE A 120 -23.94 3.34 3.75
N SER A 121 -24.48 4.03 2.74
CA SER A 121 -24.93 3.37 1.50
C SER A 121 -23.78 2.66 0.78
N ARG A 122 -22.56 3.21 0.87
CA ARG A 122 -21.34 2.66 0.32
C ARG A 122 -20.13 3.11 1.13
N CYS A 123 -19.19 2.19 1.29
CA CYS A 123 -17.89 2.47 1.88
C CYS A 123 -16.77 2.11 0.90
N SER A 124 -15.60 2.69 1.14
CA SER A 124 -14.34 2.23 0.57
C SER A 124 -13.88 0.98 1.33
N PHE A 125 -13.20 1.16 2.46
CA PHE A 125 -12.81 0.11 3.40
C PHE A 125 -12.78 0.69 4.83
N ASN A 126 -12.69 -0.17 5.83
CA ASN A 126 -12.75 0.17 7.26
C ASN A 126 -13.99 0.96 7.67
N GLY A 127 -15.13 0.72 7.01
CA GLY A 127 -16.40 1.41 7.30
C GLY A 127 -16.40 2.91 6.95
N ILE A 128 -15.43 3.38 6.16
CA ILE A 128 -15.34 4.79 5.74
C ILE A 128 -16.27 5.05 4.55
N PHE A 129 -17.17 6.03 4.70
CA PHE A 129 -18.04 6.50 3.63
C PHE A 129 -17.21 6.89 2.41
N GLN A 130 -17.63 6.46 1.22
CA GLN A 130 -17.07 6.96 -0.04
C GLN A 130 -18.15 6.92 -1.13
N PRO A 131 -18.46 8.07 -1.78
CA PRO A 131 -19.36 8.09 -2.92
C PRO A 131 -18.71 7.39 -4.13
N PRO A 132 -19.49 7.03 -5.18
CA PRO A 132 -18.91 6.54 -6.43
C PRO A 132 -17.86 7.52 -6.98
N VAL A 133 -16.69 7.00 -7.32
CA VAL A 133 -15.63 7.81 -7.95
C VAL A 133 -16.11 8.30 -9.32
N ALA A 134 -15.85 9.58 -9.63
CA ALA A 134 -16.31 10.22 -10.85
C ALA A 134 -15.26 11.21 -11.37
N GLY A 135 -15.28 11.47 -12.68
CA GLY A 135 -14.37 12.39 -13.33
C GLY A 135 -12.96 11.81 -13.56
N LYS A 136 -12.02 12.71 -13.86
CA LYS A 136 -10.61 12.36 -14.09
C LYS A 136 -9.82 12.51 -12.79
N PHE A 137 -8.91 11.59 -12.56
CA PHE A 137 -8.01 11.62 -11.42
C PHE A 137 -6.57 11.83 -11.88
N ILE A 138 -5.82 12.58 -11.08
CA ILE A 138 -4.36 12.61 -11.13
C ILE A 138 -3.84 11.89 -9.89
N ALA A 139 -3.05 10.83 -10.12
CA ALA A 139 -2.38 10.10 -9.05
C ALA A 139 -0.90 10.48 -9.03
N PHE A 140 -0.43 11.03 -7.91
CA PHE A 140 0.92 11.57 -7.75
C PHE A 140 1.64 10.95 -6.54
N SER A 141 2.84 11.44 -6.22
CA SER A 141 3.69 10.89 -5.15
C SER A 141 4.00 9.40 -5.39
N ALA A 142 3.83 8.53 -4.38
CA ALA A 142 4.16 7.11 -4.51
C ALA A 142 3.38 6.38 -5.61
N PHE A 143 2.16 6.83 -5.96
CA PHE A 143 1.46 6.28 -7.13
C PHE A 143 2.28 6.48 -8.42
N PHE A 144 2.78 7.70 -8.63
CA PHE A 144 3.59 8.02 -9.80
C PHE A 144 4.90 7.21 -9.81
N TYR A 145 5.67 7.21 -8.71
CA TYR A 145 6.96 6.53 -8.68
C TYR A 145 6.84 5.00 -8.83
N THR A 146 5.82 4.38 -8.26
CA THR A 146 5.58 2.94 -8.43
C THR A 146 5.16 2.62 -9.86
N MET A 147 4.24 3.40 -10.46
CA MET A 147 3.82 3.18 -11.85
C MET A 147 4.93 3.49 -12.85
N ASP A 148 5.74 4.51 -12.59
CA ASP A 148 6.90 4.84 -13.42
C ASP A 148 7.89 3.68 -13.43
N PHE A 149 8.25 3.12 -12.26
CA PHE A 149 9.12 1.95 -12.19
C PHE A 149 8.61 0.76 -13.03
N LEU A 150 7.31 0.43 -12.94
CA LEU A 150 6.71 -0.63 -13.74
C LEU A 150 6.86 -0.35 -15.25
N ARG A 151 6.74 0.90 -15.67
CA ARG A 151 6.81 1.29 -17.08
C ARG A 151 8.23 1.44 -17.60
N THR A 152 9.07 2.18 -16.89
CA THR A 152 10.37 2.65 -17.36
C THR A 152 11.47 1.64 -17.06
N VAL A 153 11.46 1.03 -15.88
CA VAL A 153 12.47 0.05 -15.46
C VAL A 153 12.08 -1.36 -15.88
N MET A 154 10.83 -1.75 -15.62
CA MET A 154 10.37 -3.11 -15.93
C MET A 154 9.87 -3.25 -17.37
N GLY A 155 9.58 -2.14 -18.06
CA GLY A 155 9.10 -2.17 -19.45
C GLY A 155 7.67 -2.71 -19.60
N LEU A 156 6.84 -2.63 -18.56
CA LEU A 156 5.52 -3.24 -18.49
C LEU A 156 4.41 -2.22 -18.80
N SER A 157 3.33 -2.69 -19.42
CA SER A 157 2.14 -1.87 -19.64
C SER A 157 1.30 -1.80 -18.36
N VAL A 158 0.76 -0.61 -18.06
CA VAL A 158 -0.09 -0.35 -16.88
C VAL A 158 -1.28 0.57 -17.23
N ALA A 159 -1.75 0.53 -18.48
CA ALA A 159 -2.82 1.41 -18.96
C ALA A 159 -4.21 0.96 -18.48
N THR A 160 -4.37 -0.33 -18.14
CA THR A 160 -5.60 -0.88 -17.58
C THR A 160 -5.32 -1.59 -16.26
N VAL A 161 -6.37 -1.82 -15.45
CA VAL A 161 -6.27 -2.55 -14.18
C VAL A 161 -5.76 -3.98 -14.41
N GLN A 162 -6.18 -4.64 -15.49
CA GLN A 162 -5.71 -5.98 -15.85
C GLN A 162 -4.22 -5.99 -16.21
N GLN A 163 -3.76 -4.99 -16.97
CA GLN A 163 -2.34 -4.86 -17.28
C GLN A 163 -1.50 -4.58 -16.03
N LEU A 164 -2.02 -3.75 -15.12
CA LEU A 164 -1.38 -3.50 -13.83
C LEU A 164 -1.29 -4.77 -12.99
N GLU A 165 -2.33 -5.60 -12.92
CA GLU A 165 -2.30 -6.87 -12.19
C GLU A 165 -1.23 -7.82 -12.75
N VAL A 166 -1.15 -7.96 -14.08
CA VAL A 166 -0.09 -8.73 -14.74
C VAL A 166 1.30 -8.16 -14.43
N ALA A 167 1.45 -6.83 -14.46
CA ALA A 167 2.72 -6.18 -14.18
C ALA A 167 3.19 -6.42 -12.74
N VAL A 168 2.28 -6.30 -11.76
CA VAL A 168 2.56 -6.58 -10.34
C VAL A 168 2.98 -8.04 -10.15
N VAL A 169 2.23 -9.00 -10.71
CA VAL A 169 2.60 -10.43 -10.64
C VAL A 169 3.97 -10.68 -11.27
N THR A 170 4.29 -10.01 -12.38
CA THR A 170 5.58 -10.13 -13.04
C THR A 170 6.72 -9.65 -12.15
N VAL A 171 6.57 -8.49 -11.50
CA VAL A 171 7.57 -7.94 -10.57
C VAL A 171 7.72 -8.80 -9.32
N CYS A 172 6.61 -9.21 -8.72
CA CYS A 172 6.61 -10.06 -7.52
C CYS A 172 7.23 -11.45 -7.74
N ASN A 173 7.26 -11.94 -8.98
CA ASN A 173 7.93 -13.20 -9.34
C ASN A 173 9.44 -13.05 -9.58
N GLN A 174 9.98 -11.83 -9.70
CA GLN A 174 11.41 -11.64 -9.94
C GLN A 174 12.24 -12.05 -8.72
N THR A 175 13.40 -12.61 -8.96
CA THR A 175 14.45 -12.81 -7.96
C THR A 175 15.19 -11.51 -7.68
N TRP A 176 15.95 -11.50 -6.58
CA TRP A 176 16.70 -10.31 -6.17
C TRP A 176 17.77 -9.94 -7.21
N SER A 177 18.46 -10.93 -7.77
CA SER A 177 19.48 -10.71 -8.81
C SER A 177 18.88 -10.13 -10.09
N GLU A 178 17.71 -10.62 -10.52
CA GLU A 178 17.02 -10.09 -11.70
C GLU A 178 16.59 -8.63 -11.52
N LEU A 179 16.04 -8.28 -10.35
CA LEU A 179 15.69 -6.89 -10.05
C LEU A 179 16.92 -5.98 -9.98
N GLN A 180 18.01 -6.45 -9.38
CA GLN A 180 19.27 -5.68 -9.32
C GLN A 180 19.86 -5.45 -10.71
N ALA A 181 19.77 -6.41 -11.62
CA ALA A 181 20.24 -6.27 -12.99
C ALA A 181 19.47 -5.20 -13.77
N ARG A 182 18.17 -5.03 -13.49
CA ARG A 182 17.32 -4.02 -14.13
C ARG A 182 17.53 -2.61 -13.58
N ALA A 183 17.87 -2.48 -12.29
CA ALA A 183 17.97 -1.17 -11.62
C ALA A 183 19.15 -1.10 -10.64
N PRO A 184 20.40 -1.15 -11.14
CA PRO A 184 21.58 -1.23 -10.29
C PRO A 184 21.74 -0.04 -9.32
N GLY A 185 21.18 1.13 -9.64
CA GLY A 185 21.25 2.36 -8.85
C GLY A 185 20.16 2.57 -7.80
N GLN A 186 19.13 1.72 -7.71
CA GLN A 186 17.95 1.95 -6.84
C GLN A 186 17.80 0.94 -5.69
N ARG A 187 18.89 0.32 -5.26
CA ARG A 187 18.89 -0.86 -4.36
C ARG A 187 18.04 -0.72 -3.09
N ALA A 188 17.98 0.47 -2.47
CA ALA A 188 17.23 0.68 -1.24
C ALA A 188 15.70 0.58 -1.40
N HIS A 189 15.16 0.76 -2.60
CA HIS A 189 13.72 0.71 -2.86
C HIS A 189 13.27 -0.54 -3.62
N LEU A 190 14.20 -1.20 -4.31
CA LEU A 190 13.92 -2.40 -5.11
C LEU A 190 13.12 -3.52 -4.40
N PRO A 191 13.41 -3.91 -3.15
CA PRO A 191 12.66 -4.98 -2.50
C PRO A 191 11.22 -4.58 -2.14
N HIS A 192 10.82 -3.32 -2.37
CA HIS A 192 9.54 -2.75 -1.93
C HIS A 192 8.58 -2.39 -3.06
N TYR A 193 8.86 -2.78 -4.32
CA TYR A 193 7.99 -2.48 -5.46
C TYR A 193 6.84 -3.48 -5.70
N CYS A 194 6.95 -4.72 -5.19
CA CYS A 194 5.97 -5.81 -5.40
C CYS A 194 4.62 -5.59 -4.66
#